data_AF-A0AAV1LDI3-F1
#
_entry.id   AF-A0AAV1LDI3-F1
#
_cell.length_a   1.000
_cell.length_b   1.000
_cell.length_c   1.000
_cell.angle_alpha   90.00
_cell.angle_beta   90.00
_cell.angle_gamma   90.00
#
_symmetry.space_group_name_H-M   'P 1'
#
loop_
_entity.id
_entity.type
_entity.pdbx_description
1 polymer ?
#
loop_
_entity_poly.entity_id
_entity_poly.type
_entity_poly.pdbx_seq_one_letter_code
_entity_poly.pdbx_strand_id
1 'polypeptide(L)'
;MEALFALEKEALIRQHRMAAITASGNSSIERFYAGSTVFVTGGSGFVGKLLVEKLFRSCNVNKVFLLLRSKKNKNAQQRANDILMDPVFDSLHKHKPEFVNNVLALEGNVSEVRLGLNSSDWNTLAEQVNIIFHVAATVNFDETIKKATLTNVRGTREILHLARACKHLRSIVHVSTAYSHATKSRVDSAVKEQFYESPMPPNAMIDLAENMDEKKLNSIAQELMDDWPNTYSFSKAMAEEIVRTEARNLPICIVRPAIVIASYHEPMIGWIDPNNAYGASGLILGIATGILHTLKAKQETVMSFVPVDIVVNTVIAAGWETTKQQTNENDINIYNVTNNRSPMLWRDLSKVLNTDARNIVSPRAIWYCFVIETTHEVVYLICTVLLHFIPAFFVDSACKLLNKRPILFKIYKKVYKLSTVLTYYKTNSWKFQDDNVLKVYNNMSKNDQEVFNCDMATVDFRQMIMIWGFGIRKYIIKDGLLGTEQAVKRQFWLKMLTYGILCLYLYIFYKIFITIYRTVVGFSV
;
A
#
# COMPACT_ATOMS: atom_id res chain seq x y z
N MET A 1 20.81 -10.29 14.11
CA MET A 1 20.63 -8.96 14.74
C MET A 1 21.69 -7.97 14.27
N GLU A 2 22.96 -8.36 14.20
CA GLU A 2 24.07 -7.51 13.71
C GLU A 2 23.81 -6.85 12.35
N ALA A 3 23.31 -7.59 11.36
CA ALA A 3 22.98 -7.03 10.06
C ALA A 3 21.91 -5.92 10.12
N LEU A 4 20.90 -6.04 11.01
CA LEU A 4 19.90 -4.99 11.18
C LEU A 4 20.48 -3.77 11.88
N PHE A 5 21.31 -3.97 12.91
CA PHE A 5 21.99 -2.86 13.58
C PHE A 5 22.91 -2.08 12.63
N ALA A 6 23.60 -2.78 11.72
CA ALA A 6 24.40 -2.15 10.68
C ALA A 6 23.54 -1.28 9.76
N LEU A 7 22.38 -1.79 9.31
CA LEU A 7 21.43 -1.04 8.49
C LEU A 7 20.88 0.19 9.25
N GLU A 8 20.46 0.02 10.51
CA GLU A 8 19.95 1.14 11.32
C GLU A 8 21.01 2.22 11.51
N LYS A 9 22.28 1.84 11.71
CA LYS A 9 23.42 2.77 11.79
C LYS A 9 23.65 3.51 10.48
N GLU A 10 23.61 2.80 9.35
CA GLU A 10 23.77 3.41 8.02
C GLU A 10 22.64 4.40 7.71
N ALA A 11 21.38 4.04 8.00
CA ALA A 11 20.26 4.97 7.86
C ALA A 11 20.40 6.20 8.74
N LEU A 12 20.88 6.06 9.98
CA LEU A 12 21.11 7.20 10.86
C LEU A 12 22.17 8.16 10.28
N ILE A 13 23.27 7.62 9.75
CA ILE A 13 24.32 8.42 9.09
C ILE A 13 23.75 9.16 7.88
N ARG A 14 22.96 8.47 7.05
CA ARG A 14 22.30 9.07 5.88
C ARG A 14 21.33 10.18 6.29
N GLN A 15 20.55 9.96 7.35
CA GLN A 15 19.63 10.97 7.88
C GLN A 15 20.35 12.23 8.36
N HIS A 16 21.50 12.09 9.05
CA HIS A 16 22.31 13.24 9.45
C HIS A 16 22.82 14.03 8.23
N ARG A 17 23.25 13.33 7.18
CA ARG A 17 23.67 13.98 5.94
C ARG A 17 22.52 14.71 5.26
N MET A 18 21.35 14.08 5.13
CA MET A 18 20.16 14.69 4.57
C MET A 18 19.73 15.94 5.35
N ALA A 19 19.77 15.86 6.70
CA ALA A 19 19.48 17.00 7.56
C ALA A 19 20.45 18.16 7.32
N ALA A 20 21.75 17.87 7.20
CA ALA A 20 22.77 18.87 6.90
C ALA A 20 22.55 19.55 5.53
N ILE A 21 22.17 18.78 4.49
CA ILE A 21 21.84 19.30 3.16
C ILE A 21 20.61 20.22 3.20
N THR A 22 19.55 19.81 3.91
CA THR A 22 18.35 20.62 4.04
C THR A 22 18.59 21.90 4.85
N ALA A 23 19.44 21.83 5.89
CA ALA A 23 19.79 23.00 6.71
C ALA A 23 20.68 24.00 5.95
N SER A 24 21.45 23.55 4.97
CA SER A 24 22.33 24.43 4.19
C SER A 24 21.61 25.17 3.05
N GLY A 25 20.32 24.94 2.82
CA GLY A 25 19.54 25.55 1.73
C GLY A 25 19.98 25.14 0.31
N ASN A 26 20.77 24.07 0.19
CA ASN A 26 21.36 23.63 -1.08
C ASN A 26 20.47 22.65 -1.87
N SER A 27 19.24 22.43 -1.42
CA SER A 27 18.23 21.64 -2.12
C SER A 27 17.24 22.58 -2.82
N SER A 28 16.99 22.34 -4.11
CA SER A 28 16.01 23.12 -4.88
C SER A 28 14.58 22.73 -4.53
N ILE A 29 14.36 21.44 -4.25
CA ILE A 29 13.07 20.89 -3.83
C ILE A 29 12.69 21.45 -2.46
N GLU A 30 13.61 21.41 -1.48
CA GLU A 30 13.36 21.98 -0.15
C GLU A 30 12.94 23.46 -0.25
N ARG A 31 13.71 24.29 -0.96
CA ARG A 31 13.41 25.72 -1.14
C ARG A 31 12.05 25.99 -1.78
N PHE A 32 11.58 25.11 -2.66
CA PHE A 32 10.25 25.26 -3.26
C PHE A 32 9.14 25.11 -2.21
N TYR A 33 9.28 24.16 -1.29
CA TYR A 33 8.30 23.89 -0.24
C TYR A 33 8.48 24.74 1.02
N ALA A 34 9.67 25.29 1.24
CA ALA A 34 9.99 26.09 2.42
C ALA A 34 8.99 27.23 2.61
N GLY A 35 8.46 27.35 3.82
CA GLY A 35 7.49 28.40 4.17
C GLY A 35 6.09 28.22 3.57
N SER A 36 5.83 27.16 2.79
CA SER A 36 4.53 26.95 2.15
C SER A 36 3.45 26.46 3.11
N THR A 37 2.19 26.75 2.77
CA THR A 37 1.01 26.16 3.39
C THR A 37 0.47 25.05 2.49
N VAL A 38 0.39 23.85 3.03
CA VAL A 38 0.04 22.63 2.30
C VAL A 38 -1.31 22.09 2.76
N PHE A 39 -2.15 21.68 1.82
CA PHE A 39 -3.37 20.92 2.12
C PHE A 39 -3.17 19.45 1.76
N VAL A 40 -3.40 18.55 2.72
CA VAL A 40 -3.24 17.10 2.54
C VAL A 40 -4.55 16.40 2.85
N THR A 41 -5.07 15.68 1.86
CA THR A 41 -6.11 14.67 2.09
C THR A 41 -5.46 13.30 2.27
N GLY A 42 -6.07 12.46 3.11
CA GLY A 42 -5.52 11.11 3.36
C GLY A 42 -4.32 11.10 4.30
N GLY A 43 -4.05 12.21 5.01
CA GLY A 43 -2.93 12.34 5.95
C GLY A 43 -2.97 11.38 7.15
N SER A 44 -4.11 10.75 7.44
CA SER A 44 -4.20 9.69 8.45
C SER A 44 -3.76 8.30 7.95
N GLY A 45 -3.57 8.12 6.64
CA GLY A 45 -3.19 6.84 6.02
C GLY A 45 -1.69 6.62 5.97
N PHE A 46 -1.26 5.44 5.54
CA PHE A 46 0.15 5.03 5.52
C PHE A 46 1.06 6.02 4.76
N VAL A 47 0.81 6.23 3.47
CA VAL A 47 1.57 7.20 2.64
C VAL A 47 1.40 8.62 3.18
N GLY A 48 0.19 9.00 3.58
CA GLY A 48 -0.13 10.35 4.06
C GLY A 48 0.62 10.74 5.33
N LYS A 49 0.76 9.83 6.31
CA LYS A 49 1.53 10.10 7.53
C LYS A 49 3.00 10.38 7.22
N LEU A 50 3.62 9.53 6.40
CA LEU A 50 5.01 9.73 5.99
C LEU A 50 5.20 10.99 5.15
N LEU A 51 4.24 11.32 4.29
CA LEU A 51 4.26 12.58 3.55
C LEU A 51 4.27 13.79 4.50
N VAL A 52 3.37 13.83 5.49
CA VAL A 52 3.33 14.92 6.48
C VAL A 52 4.66 15.00 7.25
N GLU A 53 5.20 13.85 7.68
CA GLU A 53 6.50 13.78 8.34
C GLU A 53 7.62 14.38 7.48
N LYS A 54 7.72 13.94 6.22
CA LYS A 54 8.76 14.38 5.29
C LYS A 54 8.64 15.86 4.92
N LEU A 55 7.42 16.39 4.84
CA LEU A 55 7.18 17.82 4.59
C LEU A 55 7.75 18.70 5.70
N PHE A 56 7.58 18.34 6.97
CA PHE A 56 8.17 19.10 8.09
C PHE A 56 9.67 18.81 8.26
N ARG A 57 10.10 17.56 8.09
CA ARG A 57 11.50 17.18 8.33
C ARG A 57 12.43 17.75 7.27
N SER A 58 12.07 17.58 5.99
CA SER A 58 12.97 17.85 4.85
C SER A 58 12.53 18.99 3.94
N CYS A 59 11.31 19.50 4.08
CA CYS A 59 10.78 20.54 3.18
C CYS A 59 10.48 21.87 3.90
N ASN A 60 10.65 21.93 5.22
CA ASN A 60 10.46 23.13 6.05
C ASN A 60 9.16 23.90 5.74
N VAL A 61 8.06 23.17 5.54
CA VAL A 61 6.74 23.77 5.32
C VAL A 61 6.31 24.57 6.55
N ASN A 62 5.60 25.67 6.33
CA ASN A 62 5.09 26.50 7.42
C ASN A 62 3.90 25.84 8.12
N LYS A 63 2.98 25.28 7.34
CA LYS A 63 1.70 24.78 7.85
C LYS A 63 1.16 23.65 6.99
N VAL A 64 0.54 22.67 7.64
CA VAL A 64 -0.20 21.59 6.97
C VAL A 64 -1.64 21.55 7.47
N PHE A 65 -2.58 21.78 6.56
CA PHE A 65 -3.99 21.49 6.77
C PHE A 65 -4.29 20.02 6.44
N LEU A 66 -4.86 19.28 7.40
CA LEU A 66 -5.26 17.88 7.22
C LEU A 66 -6.78 17.76 7.16
N LEU A 67 -7.30 17.25 6.05
CA LEU A 67 -8.71 16.88 5.98
C LEU A 67 -8.94 15.56 6.74
N LEU A 68 -9.68 15.62 7.84
CA LEU A 68 -9.97 14.47 8.69
C LEU A 68 -11.46 14.38 9.01
N ARG A 69 -12.01 13.18 8.86
CA ARG A 69 -13.37 12.86 9.32
C ARG A 69 -13.43 12.89 10.85
N SER A 70 -14.52 13.31 11.47
CA SER A 70 -14.75 12.99 12.89
C SER A 70 -14.99 11.48 13.07
N LYS A 71 -14.64 10.94 14.24
CA LYS A 71 -14.85 9.51 14.55
C LYS A 71 -14.95 9.28 16.05
N LYS A 72 -15.96 8.50 16.47
CA LYS A 72 -16.05 7.89 17.82
C LYS A 72 -15.64 8.85 18.95
N ASN A 73 -16.43 9.92 19.13
CA ASN A 73 -16.26 10.92 20.19
C ASN A 73 -14.97 11.76 20.12
N LYS A 74 -14.21 11.72 19.02
CA LYS A 74 -13.07 12.60 18.78
C LYS A 74 -13.35 13.52 17.60
N ASN A 75 -13.09 14.81 17.79
CA ASN A 75 -13.11 15.80 16.72
C ASN A 75 -11.87 15.65 15.81
N ALA A 76 -11.84 16.38 14.69
CA ALA A 76 -10.76 16.29 13.71
C ALA A 76 -9.37 16.57 14.32
N GLN A 77 -9.24 17.60 15.17
CA GLN A 77 -7.95 17.99 15.76
C GLN A 77 -7.44 16.96 16.78
N GLN A 78 -8.32 16.42 17.64
CA GLN A 78 -7.96 15.34 18.56
C GLN A 78 -7.46 14.10 17.79
N ARG A 79 -8.09 13.80 16.65
CA ARG A 79 -7.62 12.72 15.77
C ARG A 79 -6.26 13.03 15.14
N ALA A 80 -6.00 14.28 14.73
CA ALA A 80 -4.68 14.68 14.26
C ALA A 80 -3.63 14.48 15.35
N ASN A 81 -3.90 14.92 16.58
CA ASN A 81 -3.00 14.73 17.71
C ASN A 81 -2.68 13.24 17.93
N ASP A 82 -3.67 12.34 17.87
CA ASP A 82 -3.42 10.89 17.94
C ASP A 82 -2.53 10.38 16.80
N ILE A 83 -2.75 10.87 15.57
CA ILE A 83 -1.97 10.49 14.39
C ILE A 83 -0.51 10.90 14.55
N LEU A 84 -0.27 12.10 15.11
CA LEU A 84 1.07 12.64 15.33
C LEU A 84 1.83 11.90 16.44
N MET A 85 1.20 10.99 17.19
CA MET A 85 1.86 10.08 18.13
C MET A 85 2.36 8.78 17.46
N ASP A 86 2.14 8.59 16.15
CA ASP A 86 2.68 7.44 15.43
C ASP A 86 4.22 7.50 15.40
N PRO A 87 4.92 6.36 15.57
CA PRO A 87 6.38 6.32 15.58
C PRO A 87 7.06 6.99 14.39
N VAL A 88 6.40 7.08 13.23
CA VAL A 88 6.95 7.81 12.08
C VAL A 88 7.38 9.23 12.42
N PHE A 89 6.69 9.89 13.36
CA PHE A 89 6.95 11.26 13.79
C PHE A 89 8.00 11.38 14.91
N ASP A 90 8.56 10.28 15.42
CA ASP A 90 9.50 10.28 16.56
C ASP A 90 10.70 11.21 16.33
N SER A 91 11.23 11.23 15.10
CA SER A 91 12.34 12.11 14.74
C SER A 91 11.97 13.59 14.80
N LEU A 92 10.74 13.94 14.38
CA LEU A 92 10.24 15.32 14.47
C LEU A 92 9.99 15.74 15.91
N HIS A 93 9.38 14.87 16.74
CA HIS A 93 9.23 15.15 18.18
C HIS A 93 10.57 15.41 18.87
N LYS A 94 11.62 14.71 18.44
CA LYS A 94 12.96 14.89 19.00
C LYS A 94 13.66 16.17 18.55
N HIS A 95 13.52 16.56 17.27
CA HIS A 95 14.37 17.60 16.67
C HIS A 95 13.62 18.88 16.26
N LYS A 96 12.29 18.84 16.08
CA LYS A 96 11.43 19.96 15.68
C LYS A 96 10.04 19.86 16.36
N PRO A 97 9.94 19.76 17.70
CA PRO A 97 8.68 19.46 18.40
C PRO A 97 7.55 20.46 18.13
N GLU A 98 7.87 21.69 17.75
CA GLU A 98 6.93 22.75 17.38
C GLU A 98 6.09 22.43 16.13
N PHE A 99 6.50 21.45 15.31
CA PHE A 99 5.77 21.05 14.10
C PHE A 99 4.30 20.70 14.37
N VAL A 100 4.00 20.17 15.56
CA VAL A 100 2.64 19.80 15.98
C VAL A 100 1.69 21.00 15.93
N ASN A 101 2.17 22.19 16.29
CA ASN A 101 1.37 23.42 16.29
C ASN A 101 1.00 23.88 14.87
N ASN A 102 1.75 23.41 13.88
CA ASN A 102 1.59 23.75 12.48
C ASN A 102 0.77 22.72 11.70
N VAL A 103 0.21 21.72 12.39
CA VAL A 103 -0.72 20.73 11.82
C VAL A 103 -2.14 21.03 12.29
N LEU A 104 -2.94 21.60 11.38
CA LEU A 104 -4.33 21.96 11.64
C LEU A 104 -5.29 20.99 10.96
N ALA A 105 -6.15 20.35 11.73
CA ALA A 105 -7.14 19.44 11.20
C ALA A 105 -8.43 20.17 10.84
N LEU A 106 -8.90 19.98 9.61
CA LEU A 106 -10.20 20.46 9.15
C LEU A 106 -11.17 19.29 9.14
N GLU A 107 -12.34 19.49 9.74
CA GLU A 107 -13.39 18.47 9.73
C GLU A 107 -14.01 18.39 8.34
N GLY A 108 -13.92 17.21 7.72
CA GLY A 108 -14.50 16.99 6.41
C GLY A 108 -14.24 15.61 5.84
N ASN A 109 -14.79 15.38 4.66
CA ASN A 109 -14.80 14.09 3.99
C ASN A 109 -14.72 14.29 2.47
N VAL A 110 -13.73 13.67 1.83
CA VAL A 110 -13.57 13.73 0.36
C VAL A 110 -14.79 13.19 -0.39
N SER A 111 -15.60 12.33 0.25
CA SER A 111 -16.82 11.83 -0.34
C SER A 111 -17.99 12.79 -0.21
N GLU A 112 -17.82 14.06 0.14
CA GLU A 112 -18.89 15.05 0.28
C GLU A 112 -18.64 16.25 -0.62
N VAL A 113 -19.71 16.93 -1.04
CA VAL A 113 -19.61 18.17 -1.84
C VAL A 113 -18.81 19.19 -1.05
N ARG A 114 -17.91 19.93 -1.73
CA ARG A 114 -16.96 20.85 -1.10
C ARG A 114 -16.12 20.19 0.00
N LEU A 115 -15.84 18.89 -0.13
CA LEU A 115 -15.08 18.09 0.83
C LEU A 115 -15.71 18.02 2.23
N GLY A 116 -17.01 18.35 2.36
CA GLY A 116 -17.70 18.46 3.65
C GLY A 116 -17.24 19.66 4.50
N LEU A 117 -16.47 20.59 3.91
CA LEU A 117 -15.96 21.76 4.61
C LEU A 117 -17.05 22.82 4.75
N ASN A 118 -17.06 23.49 5.90
CA ASN A 118 -17.85 24.72 6.05
C ASN A 118 -17.23 25.87 5.23
N SER A 119 -18.00 26.94 5.01
CA SER A 119 -17.55 28.08 4.21
C SER A 119 -16.31 28.79 4.77
N SER A 120 -16.13 28.81 6.09
CA SER A 120 -14.96 29.44 6.73
C SER A 120 -13.67 28.69 6.42
N ASP A 121 -13.69 27.36 6.59
CA ASP A 121 -12.54 26.50 6.31
C ASP A 121 -12.22 26.48 4.82
N TRP A 122 -13.24 26.43 3.96
CA TRP A 122 -13.06 26.54 2.51
C TRP A 122 -12.35 27.85 2.12
N ASN A 123 -12.82 28.98 2.65
CA ASN A 123 -12.22 30.29 2.37
C ASN A 123 -10.78 30.38 2.92
N THR A 124 -10.54 29.79 4.09
CA THR A 124 -9.20 29.71 4.68
C THR A 124 -8.23 28.95 3.76
N LEU A 125 -8.65 27.81 3.22
CA LEU A 125 -7.85 27.04 2.27
C LEU A 125 -7.64 27.79 0.96
N ALA A 126 -8.70 28.42 0.42
CA ALA A 126 -8.64 29.21 -0.80
C ALA A 126 -7.65 30.40 -0.67
N GLU A 127 -7.54 31.01 0.50
CA GLU A 127 -6.63 32.13 0.74
C GLU A 127 -5.18 31.68 0.96
N GLN A 128 -4.96 30.59 1.71
CA GLN A 128 -3.62 30.28 2.24
C GLN A 128 -2.88 29.18 1.50
N VAL A 129 -3.58 28.22 0.88
CA VAL A 129 -2.94 27.00 0.36
C VAL A 129 -2.13 27.27 -0.89
N ASN A 130 -0.87 26.83 -0.87
CA ASN A 130 0.03 26.87 -2.02
C ASN A 130 0.11 25.54 -2.73
N ILE A 131 -0.05 24.42 -2.01
CA ILE A 131 0.19 23.08 -2.55
C ILE A 131 -0.87 22.12 -2.02
N ILE A 132 -1.42 21.30 -2.91
CA ILE A 132 -2.42 20.28 -2.57
C ILE A 132 -1.84 18.89 -2.85
N PHE A 133 -1.80 18.03 -1.83
CA PHE A 133 -1.56 16.60 -1.99
C PHE A 133 -2.86 15.83 -1.81
N HIS A 134 -3.40 15.29 -2.90
CA HIS A 134 -4.58 14.44 -2.88
C HIS A 134 -4.18 12.96 -2.78
N VAL A 135 -4.06 12.46 -1.55
CA VAL A 135 -3.68 11.06 -1.25
C VAL A 135 -4.88 10.21 -0.78
N ALA A 136 -6.00 10.85 -0.41
CA ALA A 136 -7.18 10.13 0.06
C ALA A 136 -7.79 9.24 -1.03
N ALA A 137 -8.06 7.99 -0.66
CA ALA A 137 -8.87 7.06 -1.44
C ALA A 137 -9.51 6.01 -0.53
N THR A 138 -10.62 5.40 -0.98
CA THR A 138 -10.99 4.07 -0.50
C THR A 138 -10.16 3.05 -1.26
N VAL A 139 -9.34 2.28 -0.53
CA VAL A 139 -8.43 1.25 -1.07
C VAL A 139 -8.96 -0.16 -0.85
N ASN A 140 -10.22 -0.28 -0.42
CA ASN A 140 -10.87 -1.57 -0.20
C ASN A 140 -11.33 -2.15 -1.55
N PHE A 141 -10.80 -3.31 -1.91
CA PHE A 141 -11.14 -4.01 -3.15
C PHE A 141 -12.61 -4.47 -3.23
N ASP A 142 -13.27 -4.65 -2.08
CA ASP A 142 -14.69 -5.02 -1.99
C ASP A 142 -15.60 -3.83 -1.65
N GLU A 143 -15.14 -2.59 -1.83
CA GLU A 143 -15.99 -1.42 -1.64
C GLU A 143 -17.10 -1.39 -2.69
N THR A 144 -18.27 -0.87 -2.32
CA THR A 144 -19.37 -0.69 -3.26
C THR A 144 -19.02 0.40 -4.28
N ILE A 145 -19.48 0.24 -5.51
CA ILE A 145 -19.11 1.16 -6.58
C ILE A 145 -19.59 2.59 -6.29
N LYS A 146 -20.77 2.73 -5.65
CA LYS A 146 -21.29 4.03 -5.21
C LYS A 146 -20.26 4.74 -4.34
N LYS A 147 -19.83 4.09 -3.26
CA LYS A 147 -18.90 4.68 -2.31
C LYS A 147 -17.51 4.92 -2.89
N ALA A 148 -17.01 4.01 -3.74
CA ALA A 148 -15.76 4.20 -4.47
C ALA A 148 -15.83 5.40 -5.42
N THR A 149 -16.94 5.58 -6.14
CA THR A 149 -17.17 6.72 -7.04
C THR A 149 -17.23 8.02 -6.26
N LEU A 150 -18.04 8.09 -5.20
CA LEU A 150 -18.17 9.31 -4.40
C LEU A 150 -16.84 9.70 -3.72
N THR A 151 -16.05 8.73 -3.29
CA THR A 151 -14.78 8.98 -2.58
C THR A 151 -13.63 9.29 -3.53
N ASN A 152 -13.41 8.45 -4.55
CA ASN A 152 -12.21 8.52 -5.39
C ASN A 152 -12.44 9.40 -6.62
N VAL A 153 -13.63 9.34 -7.24
CA VAL A 153 -13.93 10.05 -8.49
C VAL A 153 -14.45 11.46 -8.18
N ARG A 154 -15.61 11.56 -7.52
CA ARG A 154 -16.17 12.86 -7.11
C ARG A 154 -15.24 13.59 -6.15
N GLY A 155 -14.64 12.90 -5.19
CA GLY A 155 -13.67 13.52 -4.29
C GLY A 155 -12.49 14.18 -5.02
N THR A 156 -12.04 13.60 -6.13
CA THR A 156 -11.03 14.23 -6.99
C THR A 156 -11.59 15.51 -7.65
N ARG A 157 -12.84 15.49 -8.14
CA ARG A 157 -13.51 16.68 -8.68
C ARG A 157 -13.60 17.81 -7.65
N GLU A 158 -13.99 17.51 -6.42
CA GLU A 158 -14.08 18.50 -5.34
C GLU A 158 -12.71 19.09 -4.98
N ILE A 159 -11.62 18.32 -5.13
CA ILE A 159 -10.25 18.85 -5.01
C ILE A 159 -9.93 19.84 -6.13
N LEU A 160 -10.32 19.55 -7.38
CA LEU A 160 -10.13 20.49 -8.50
C LEU A 160 -10.97 21.76 -8.31
N HIS A 161 -12.16 21.67 -7.72
CA HIS A 161 -12.96 22.84 -7.33
C HIS A 161 -12.24 23.70 -6.28
N LEU A 162 -11.70 23.08 -5.23
CA LEU A 162 -10.90 23.79 -4.22
C LEU A 162 -9.67 24.44 -4.84
N ALA A 163 -8.94 23.70 -5.68
CA ALA A 163 -7.74 24.18 -6.34
C ALA A 163 -7.99 25.44 -7.17
N ARG A 164 -9.11 25.51 -7.90
CA ARG A 164 -9.51 26.72 -8.64
C ARG A 164 -9.81 27.91 -7.74
N ALA A 165 -10.27 27.67 -6.52
CA ALA A 165 -10.51 28.73 -5.54
C ALA A 165 -9.21 29.23 -4.89
N CYS A 166 -8.13 28.44 -4.91
CA CYS A 166 -6.86 28.80 -4.28
C CYS A 166 -6.14 29.93 -5.03
N LYS A 167 -5.93 31.07 -4.36
CA LYS A 167 -5.32 32.28 -4.95
C LYS A 167 -3.82 32.16 -5.21
N HIS A 168 -3.14 31.32 -4.45
CA HIS A 168 -1.67 31.18 -4.46
C HIS A 168 -1.22 29.76 -4.77
N LEU A 169 -2.04 29.01 -5.50
CA LEU A 169 -1.76 27.63 -5.86
C LEU A 169 -0.55 27.53 -6.80
N ARG A 170 0.41 26.70 -6.41
CA ARG A 170 1.63 26.42 -7.17
C ARG A 170 1.65 25.00 -7.75
N SER A 171 1.06 24.04 -7.04
CA SER A 171 1.12 22.62 -7.44
C SER A 171 0.00 21.78 -6.81
N ILE A 172 -0.46 20.78 -7.56
CA ILE A 172 -1.36 19.72 -7.11
C ILE A 172 -0.73 18.37 -7.47
N VAL A 173 -0.73 17.44 -6.51
CA VAL A 173 -0.34 16.06 -6.76
C VAL A 173 -1.51 15.14 -6.46
N HIS A 174 -2.04 14.48 -7.48
CA HIS A 174 -3.03 13.41 -7.34
C HIS A 174 -2.31 12.06 -7.25
N VAL A 175 -2.45 11.37 -6.12
CA VAL A 175 -1.89 10.02 -5.98
C VAL A 175 -2.90 9.00 -6.50
N SER A 176 -2.63 8.41 -7.66
CA SER A 176 -3.38 7.30 -8.25
C SER A 176 -2.77 5.95 -7.84
N THR A 177 -2.68 4.97 -8.74
CA THR A 177 -1.97 3.70 -8.55
C THR A 177 -1.50 3.17 -9.90
N ALA A 178 -0.35 2.49 -9.94
CA ALA A 178 0.14 1.84 -11.16
C ALA A 178 -0.89 0.84 -11.72
N TYR A 179 -1.76 0.32 -10.86
CA TYR A 179 -2.78 -0.66 -11.24
C TYR A 179 -4.07 -0.06 -11.81
N SER A 180 -4.18 1.27 -11.96
CA SER A 180 -5.38 1.92 -12.52
C SER A 180 -5.64 1.45 -13.96
N HIS A 181 -4.58 1.20 -14.73
CA HIS A 181 -4.66 0.70 -16.10
C HIS A 181 -4.00 -0.68 -16.30
N ALA A 182 -3.66 -1.37 -15.21
CA ALA A 182 -3.20 -2.76 -15.21
C ALA A 182 -4.38 -3.75 -15.36
N THR A 183 -5.04 -3.62 -16.50
CA THR A 183 -6.30 -4.26 -16.89
C THR A 183 -6.07 -5.65 -17.48
N LYS A 184 -7.15 -6.44 -17.61
CA LYS A 184 -7.12 -7.79 -18.18
C LYS A 184 -6.63 -7.77 -19.63
N SER A 185 -7.12 -6.81 -20.41
CA SER A 185 -6.74 -6.58 -21.81
C SER A 185 -5.27 -6.18 -22.00
N ARG A 186 -4.61 -5.69 -20.95
CA ARG A 186 -3.21 -5.23 -20.98
C ARG A 186 -2.25 -6.17 -20.26
N VAL A 187 -2.67 -7.38 -19.88
CA VAL A 187 -1.73 -8.37 -19.32
C VAL A 187 -0.57 -8.60 -20.29
N ASP A 188 0.64 -8.64 -19.74
CA ASP A 188 1.92 -8.76 -20.44
C ASP A 188 2.25 -7.63 -21.44
N SER A 189 1.44 -6.57 -21.43
CA SER A 189 1.58 -5.38 -22.26
C SER A 189 2.13 -4.18 -21.47
N ALA A 190 2.49 -3.12 -22.20
CA ALA A 190 3.00 -1.88 -21.60
C ALA A 190 1.88 -1.08 -20.93
N VAL A 191 2.13 -0.63 -19.70
CA VAL A 191 1.34 0.39 -19.00
C VAL A 191 2.19 1.67 -18.97
N LYS A 192 1.94 2.51 -19.96
CA LYS A 192 2.60 3.80 -20.21
C LYS A 192 2.13 4.91 -19.27
N GLU A 193 2.97 5.94 -19.15
CA GLU A 193 2.72 7.19 -18.40
C GLU A 193 1.88 8.18 -19.24
N GLN A 194 0.68 7.75 -19.60
CA GLN A 194 -0.31 8.53 -20.35
C GLN A 194 -1.70 8.32 -19.78
N PHE A 195 -2.64 9.16 -20.20
CA PHE A 195 -4.07 8.89 -20.01
C PHE A 195 -4.54 7.76 -20.93
N TYR A 196 -5.57 7.06 -20.48
CA TYR A 196 -6.24 6.03 -21.27
C TYR A 196 -7.72 6.38 -21.37
N GLU A 197 -8.34 5.93 -22.45
CA GLU A 197 -9.76 6.12 -22.68
C GLU A 197 -10.58 5.49 -21.54
N SER A 198 -11.53 6.27 -21.04
CA SER A 198 -12.46 5.86 -20.01
C SER A 198 -13.66 5.14 -20.64
N PRO A 199 -14.18 4.05 -20.03
CA PRO A 199 -15.32 3.31 -20.58
C PRO A 199 -16.62 4.13 -20.53
N MET A 200 -16.63 5.23 -19.75
CA MET A 200 -17.72 6.20 -19.75
C MET A 200 -17.24 7.59 -19.29
N PRO A 201 -17.98 8.67 -19.58
CA PRO A 201 -17.70 9.99 -19.03
C PRO A 201 -17.76 9.98 -17.49
N PRO A 202 -16.82 10.63 -16.78
CA PRO A 202 -16.72 10.51 -15.33
C PRO A 202 -17.86 11.24 -14.61
N ASN A 203 -18.37 12.34 -15.16
CA ASN A 203 -19.53 13.05 -14.60
C ASN A 203 -20.80 12.20 -14.68
N ALA A 204 -21.01 11.45 -15.75
CA ALA A 204 -22.12 10.50 -15.83
C ALA A 204 -21.99 9.40 -14.74
N MET A 205 -20.77 8.92 -14.46
CA MET A 205 -20.55 7.95 -13.38
C MET A 205 -20.90 8.53 -12.00
N ILE A 206 -20.55 9.80 -11.76
CA ILE A 206 -20.89 10.52 -10.53
C ILE A 206 -22.42 10.66 -10.41
N ASP A 207 -23.10 11.08 -11.49
CA ASP A 207 -24.56 11.26 -11.50
C ASP A 207 -25.30 9.96 -11.21
N LEU A 208 -24.83 8.84 -11.79
CA LEU A 208 -25.37 7.51 -11.49
C LEU A 208 -25.13 7.14 -10.02
N ALA A 209 -23.93 7.39 -9.48
CA ALA A 209 -23.63 7.10 -8.08
C ALA A 209 -24.48 7.93 -7.10
N GLU A 210 -24.79 9.17 -7.42
CA GLU A 210 -25.60 10.06 -6.58
C GLU A 210 -27.08 9.66 -6.60
N ASN A 211 -27.64 9.42 -7.79
CA ASN A 211 -29.08 9.36 -7.99
C ASN A 211 -29.64 7.94 -8.16
N MET A 212 -28.80 6.94 -8.44
CA MET A 212 -29.26 5.57 -8.66
C MET A 212 -29.27 4.73 -7.36
N ASP A 213 -30.22 3.80 -7.30
CA ASP A 213 -30.22 2.72 -6.32
C ASP A 213 -28.94 1.86 -6.44
N GLU A 214 -28.39 1.47 -5.29
CA GLU A 214 -27.08 0.82 -5.21
C GLU A 214 -27.06 -0.55 -5.91
N LYS A 215 -28.16 -1.32 -5.88
CA LYS A 215 -28.20 -2.63 -6.56
C LYS A 215 -28.14 -2.48 -8.07
N LYS A 216 -28.91 -1.54 -8.62
CA LYS A 216 -28.91 -1.24 -10.06
C LYS A 216 -27.55 -0.72 -10.51
N LEU A 217 -26.97 0.21 -9.74
CA LEU A 217 -25.64 0.75 -10.03
C LEU A 217 -24.57 -0.35 -10.03
N ASN A 218 -24.60 -1.26 -9.05
CA ASN A 218 -23.66 -2.38 -9.01
C ASN A 218 -23.77 -3.29 -10.24
N SER A 219 -24.98 -3.51 -10.78
CA SER A 219 -25.18 -4.30 -12.01
C SER A 219 -24.53 -3.63 -13.23
N ILE A 220 -24.77 -2.33 -13.42
CA ILE A 220 -24.17 -1.57 -14.54
C ILE A 220 -22.65 -1.50 -14.38
N ALA A 221 -22.18 -1.25 -13.16
CA ALA A 221 -20.76 -1.17 -12.88
C ALA A 221 -20.02 -2.49 -13.15
N GLN A 222 -20.66 -3.65 -12.95
CA GLN A 222 -20.02 -4.93 -13.27
C GLN A 222 -19.66 -5.04 -14.76
N GLU A 223 -20.50 -4.53 -15.65
CA GLU A 223 -20.23 -4.51 -17.09
C GLU A 223 -19.14 -3.49 -17.44
N LEU A 224 -19.20 -2.29 -16.87
CA LEU A 224 -18.20 -1.24 -17.10
C LEU A 224 -16.81 -1.59 -16.55
N MET A 225 -16.76 -2.40 -15.49
CA MET A 225 -15.54 -2.82 -14.82
C MET A 225 -14.99 -4.13 -15.38
N ASP A 226 -15.52 -4.69 -16.46
CA ASP A 226 -15.10 -6.03 -16.92
C ASP A 226 -13.58 -6.11 -17.14
N ASP A 227 -12.95 -5.05 -17.65
CA ASP A 227 -11.50 -5.04 -17.87
C ASP A 227 -10.67 -4.82 -16.59
N TRP A 228 -11.29 -4.38 -15.49
CA TRP A 228 -10.64 -4.12 -14.21
C TRP A 228 -10.79 -5.27 -13.22
N PRO A 229 -9.77 -5.53 -12.39
CA PRO A 229 -9.82 -6.63 -11.42
C PRO A 229 -10.67 -6.34 -10.18
N ASN A 230 -10.95 -5.07 -9.89
CA ASN A 230 -11.67 -4.64 -8.70
C ASN A 230 -12.13 -3.17 -8.78
N THR A 231 -13.08 -2.82 -7.92
CA THR A 231 -13.65 -1.48 -7.77
C THR A 231 -12.60 -0.40 -7.53
N TYR A 232 -11.54 -0.72 -6.76
CA TYR A 232 -10.48 0.24 -6.46
C TYR A 232 -9.77 0.70 -7.73
N SER A 233 -9.23 -0.24 -8.50
CA SER A 233 -8.45 0.05 -9.72
C SER A 233 -9.29 0.83 -10.74
N PHE A 234 -10.54 0.41 -10.93
CA PHE A 234 -11.51 1.11 -11.78
C PHE A 234 -11.76 2.55 -11.32
N SER A 235 -12.09 2.74 -10.04
CA SER A 235 -12.36 4.08 -9.51
C SER A 235 -11.16 5.02 -9.57
N LYS A 236 -9.92 4.49 -9.55
CA LYS A 236 -8.71 5.29 -9.75
C LYS A 236 -8.52 5.66 -11.23
N ALA A 237 -8.81 4.75 -12.17
CA ALA A 237 -8.86 5.11 -13.59
C ALA A 237 -9.88 6.23 -13.87
N MET A 238 -11.09 6.11 -13.31
CA MET A 238 -12.13 7.15 -13.42
C MET A 238 -11.73 8.49 -12.75
N ALA A 239 -10.94 8.44 -11.67
CA ALA A 239 -10.42 9.65 -11.03
C ALA A 239 -9.36 10.35 -11.89
N GLU A 240 -8.50 9.58 -12.57
CA GLU A 240 -7.57 10.15 -13.54
C GLU A 240 -8.31 10.78 -14.73
N GLU A 241 -9.44 10.21 -15.14
CA GLU A 241 -10.30 10.79 -16.17
C GLU A 241 -10.87 12.16 -15.73
N ILE A 242 -11.29 12.32 -14.47
CA ILE A 242 -11.65 13.64 -13.93
C ILE A 242 -10.49 14.62 -14.05
N VAL A 243 -9.27 14.21 -13.70
CA VAL A 243 -8.08 15.07 -13.83
C VAL A 243 -7.88 15.45 -15.30
N ARG A 244 -7.99 14.49 -16.22
CA ARG A 244 -7.83 14.73 -17.65
C ARG A 244 -8.84 15.76 -18.18
N THR A 245 -10.12 15.58 -17.87
CA THR A 245 -11.19 16.39 -18.45
C THR A 245 -11.41 17.71 -17.74
N GLU A 246 -11.04 17.82 -16.45
CA GLU A 246 -11.38 18.96 -15.63
C GLU A 246 -10.18 19.69 -15.02
N ALA A 247 -8.94 19.24 -15.13
CA ALA A 247 -7.81 19.95 -14.51
C ALA A 247 -7.17 21.02 -15.40
N ARG A 248 -7.79 21.38 -16.53
CA ARG A 248 -7.29 22.42 -17.45
C ARG A 248 -6.99 23.72 -16.69
N ASN A 249 -5.84 24.32 -16.97
CA ASN A 249 -5.27 25.52 -16.35
C ASN A 249 -4.86 25.37 -14.88
N LEU A 250 -4.86 24.16 -14.31
CA LEU A 250 -4.28 23.89 -13.00
C LEU A 250 -2.85 23.36 -13.15
N PRO A 251 -1.96 23.55 -12.16
CA PRO A 251 -0.65 22.91 -12.13
C PRO A 251 -0.76 21.54 -11.44
N ILE A 252 -1.21 20.50 -12.15
CA ILE A 252 -1.46 19.17 -11.56
C ILE A 252 -0.58 18.07 -12.14
N CYS A 253 -0.20 17.08 -11.34
CA CYS A 253 0.36 15.84 -11.85
C CYS A 253 -0.27 14.62 -11.18
N ILE A 254 -0.03 13.45 -11.77
CA ILE A 254 -0.52 12.17 -11.26
C ILE A 254 0.66 11.28 -10.90
N VAL A 255 0.67 10.76 -9.67
CA VAL A 255 1.66 9.78 -9.22
C VAL A 255 0.96 8.44 -9.00
N ARG A 256 1.39 7.41 -9.73
CA ARG A 256 0.85 6.05 -9.75
C ARG A 256 1.80 5.09 -9.02
N PRO A 257 1.74 4.98 -7.68
CA PRO A 257 2.51 3.97 -6.97
C PRO A 257 1.98 2.56 -7.20
N ALA A 258 2.91 1.60 -7.25
CA ALA A 258 2.61 0.17 -7.18
C ALA A 258 2.28 -0.26 -5.73
N ILE A 259 2.56 -1.52 -5.36
CA ILE A 259 2.24 -2.03 -4.02
C ILE A 259 3.21 -1.42 -3.02
N VAL A 260 2.73 -0.49 -2.21
CA VAL A 260 3.54 0.21 -1.21
C VAL A 260 3.84 -0.70 -0.02
N ILE A 261 5.11 -0.83 0.33
CA ILE A 261 5.59 -1.64 1.47
C ILE A 261 6.35 -0.76 2.48
N ALA A 262 6.98 -1.40 3.48
CA ALA A 262 7.73 -0.70 4.52
C ALA A 262 8.80 0.24 3.94
N SER A 263 9.13 1.29 4.70
CA SER A 263 10.20 2.22 4.31
C SER A 263 11.54 1.51 4.19
N TYR A 264 12.33 1.91 3.20
CA TYR A 264 13.65 1.33 2.98
C TYR A 264 14.70 2.02 3.85
N HIS A 265 14.65 3.35 3.96
CA HIS A 265 15.63 4.14 4.71
C HIS A 265 15.01 5.16 5.68
N GLU A 266 13.89 5.80 5.34
CA GLU A 266 13.45 6.99 6.09
C GLU A 266 11.95 7.04 6.46
N PRO A 267 11.58 7.80 7.51
CA PRO A 267 12.44 8.40 8.55
C PRO A 267 13.03 7.35 9.50
N MET A 268 12.70 6.09 9.31
CA MET A 268 13.33 4.96 9.96
C MET A 268 13.18 3.74 9.08
N ILE A 269 14.14 2.82 9.16
CA ILE A 269 14.12 1.58 8.40
C ILE A 269 12.94 0.71 8.81
N GLY A 270 12.22 0.18 7.81
CA GLY A 270 11.17 -0.80 8.01
C GLY A 270 9.90 -0.24 8.65
N TRP A 271 9.74 1.08 8.74
CA TRP A 271 8.48 1.64 9.23
C TRP A 271 7.33 1.21 8.33
N ILE A 272 6.27 0.74 8.98
CA ILE A 272 5.06 0.31 8.31
C ILE A 272 3.84 0.56 9.20
N ASP A 273 2.81 1.19 8.64
CA ASP A 273 1.55 1.39 9.36
C ASP A 273 0.87 0.02 9.61
N PRO A 274 0.40 -0.27 10.84
CA PRO A 274 -0.25 -1.54 11.16
C PRO A 274 -1.44 -1.93 10.28
N ASN A 275 -2.12 -0.96 9.66
CA ASN A 275 -3.22 -1.23 8.73
C ASN A 275 -2.74 -1.93 7.44
N ASN A 276 -1.45 -1.89 7.11
CA ASN A 276 -0.90 -2.68 6.00
C ASN A 276 -0.99 -4.19 6.21
N ALA A 277 -1.28 -4.65 7.45
CA ALA A 277 -1.57 -6.06 7.73
C ALA A 277 -2.79 -6.59 6.95
N TYR A 278 -3.64 -5.71 6.40
CA TYR A 278 -4.78 -6.07 5.55
C TYR A 278 -4.44 -6.11 4.04
N GLY A 279 -3.21 -5.77 3.66
CA GLY A 279 -2.72 -5.81 2.28
C GLY A 279 -1.59 -6.83 2.08
N ALA A 280 -0.60 -6.49 1.24
CA ALA A 280 0.53 -7.38 0.93
C ALA A 280 1.34 -7.79 2.19
N SER A 281 1.50 -6.90 3.16
CA SER A 281 2.19 -7.22 4.43
C SER A 281 1.44 -8.27 5.24
N GLY A 282 0.12 -8.40 5.06
CA GLY A 282 -0.68 -9.47 5.64
C GLY A 282 -0.32 -10.86 5.10
N LEU A 283 0.00 -10.96 3.80
CA LEU A 283 0.49 -12.21 3.21
C LEU A 283 1.85 -12.60 3.82
N ILE A 284 2.80 -11.66 3.83
CA ILE A 284 4.13 -11.90 4.40
C ILE A 284 4.04 -12.23 5.89
N LEU A 285 3.20 -11.51 6.64
CA LEU A 285 2.91 -11.81 8.05
C LEU A 285 2.36 -13.23 8.23
N GLY A 286 1.42 -13.64 7.39
CA GLY A 286 0.86 -14.99 7.41
C GLY A 286 1.94 -16.06 7.20
N ILE A 287 2.83 -15.87 6.23
CA ILE A 287 3.94 -16.80 5.96
C ILE A 287 4.92 -16.80 7.13
N ALA A 288 5.33 -15.62 7.60
CA ALA A 288 6.33 -15.45 8.66
C ALA A 288 5.87 -15.98 10.03
N THR A 289 4.57 -16.12 10.23
CA THR A 289 3.97 -16.69 11.46
C THR A 289 3.48 -18.14 11.30
N GLY A 290 3.69 -18.76 10.14
CA GLY A 290 3.21 -20.11 9.87
C GLY A 290 1.68 -20.20 9.92
N ILE A 291 0.98 -19.13 9.56
CA ILE A 291 -0.48 -19.08 9.37
C ILE A 291 -0.84 -19.26 7.90
N LEU A 292 0.03 -18.90 6.96
CA LEU A 292 -0.23 -19.06 5.53
C LEU A 292 0.77 -20.08 4.96
N HIS A 293 0.24 -21.07 4.25
CA HIS A 293 1.00 -22.24 3.75
C HIS A 293 0.73 -22.60 2.30
N THR A 294 -0.25 -21.94 1.67
CA THR A 294 -0.48 -22.14 0.24
C THR A 294 -0.94 -20.85 -0.42
N LEU A 295 -0.46 -20.63 -1.64
CA LEU A 295 -0.76 -19.47 -2.45
C LEU A 295 -0.99 -19.87 -3.90
N LYS A 296 -2.04 -19.30 -4.50
CA LYS A 296 -2.17 -19.26 -5.96
C LYS A 296 -1.29 -18.14 -6.50
N ALA A 297 -0.20 -18.50 -7.18
CA ALA A 297 0.81 -17.59 -7.70
C ALA A 297 1.59 -18.25 -8.86
N LYS A 298 2.09 -17.42 -9.80
CA LYS A 298 2.97 -17.86 -10.88
C LYS A 298 4.39 -17.35 -10.61
N GLN A 299 5.37 -18.26 -10.66
CA GLN A 299 6.78 -17.99 -10.30
C GLN A 299 7.41 -16.85 -11.12
N GLU A 300 7.01 -16.75 -12.38
CA GLU A 300 7.53 -15.79 -13.35
C GLU A 300 6.74 -14.47 -13.36
N THR A 301 5.78 -14.27 -12.45
CA THR A 301 5.09 -12.99 -12.30
C THR A 301 6.04 -11.96 -11.68
N VAL A 302 6.18 -10.80 -12.34
CA VAL A 302 6.86 -9.63 -11.77
C VAL A 302 5.99 -9.00 -10.70
N MET A 303 6.51 -8.93 -9.49
CA MET A 303 5.83 -8.32 -8.34
C MET A 303 6.37 -6.91 -8.12
N SER A 304 5.54 -5.89 -8.39
CA SER A 304 5.94 -4.50 -8.18
C SER A 304 5.64 -4.03 -6.77
N PHE A 305 6.61 -4.24 -5.87
CA PHE A 305 6.65 -3.61 -4.54
C PHE A 305 7.55 -2.39 -4.56
N VAL A 306 7.11 -1.33 -3.88
CA VAL A 306 7.85 -0.07 -3.76
C VAL A 306 7.88 0.40 -2.30
N PRO A 307 9.03 0.79 -1.76
CA PRO A 307 9.11 1.36 -0.42
C PRO A 307 8.32 2.67 -0.31
N VAL A 308 7.66 2.88 0.84
CA VAL A 308 6.82 4.07 1.06
C VAL A 308 7.60 5.38 1.00
N ASP A 309 8.88 5.38 1.37
CA ASP A 309 9.76 6.54 1.30
C ASP A 309 10.13 6.90 -0.15
N ILE A 310 10.37 5.92 -1.02
CA ILE A 310 10.53 6.17 -2.47
C ILE A 310 9.25 6.79 -3.05
N VAL A 311 8.08 6.29 -2.65
CA VAL A 311 6.79 6.83 -3.09
C VAL A 311 6.62 8.28 -2.62
N VAL A 312 6.86 8.58 -1.34
CA VAL A 312 6.73 9.93 -0.78
C VAL A 312 7.74 10.90 -1.41
N ASN A 313 8.98 10.47 -1.62
CA ASN A 313 9.98 11.27 -2.32
C ASN A 313 9.55 11.57 -3.76
N THR A 314 8.98 10.60 -4.46
CA THR A 314 8.43 10.82 -5.81
C THR A 314 7.26 11.79 -5.79
N VAL A 315 6.35 11.68 -4.82
CA VAL A 315 5.21 12.61 -4.66
C VAL A 315 5.68 14.04 -4.45
N ILE A 316 6.69 14.26 -3.61
CA ILE A 316 7.26 15.58 -3.34
C ILE A 316 8.01 16.11 -4.56
N ALA A 317 8.84 15.28 -5.20
CA ALA A 317 9.60 15.65 -6.40
C ALA A 317 8.67 15.98 -7.57
N ALA A 318 7.62 15.18 -7.81
CA ALA A 318 6.62 15.43 -8.83
C ALA A 318 5.88 16.74 -8.58
N GLY A 319 5.55 17.06 -7.32
CA GLY A 319 4.95 18.34 -6.96
C GLY A 319 5.87 19.53 -7.22
N TRP A 320 7.18 19.37 -7.01
CA TRP A 320 8.19 20.39 -7.33
C TRP A 320 8.40 20.58 -8.83
N GLU A 321 8.38 19.51 -9.62
CA GLU A 321 8.48 19.60 -11.09
C GLU A 321 7.22 20.27 -11.67
N THR A 322 6.07 20.04 -11.04
CA THR A 322 4.76 20.53 -11.49
C THR A 322 4.51 21.96 -10.99
N THR A 323 5.02 22.95 -11.72
CA THR A 323 4.89 24.37 -11.36
C THR A 323 4.20 25.23 -12.40
N LYS A 324 4.10 24.75 -13.64
CA LYS A 324 3.48 25.48 -14.74
C LYS A 324 2.00 25.13 -14.84
N GLN A 325 1.17 26.15 -15.06
CA GLN A 325 -0.24 25.94 -15.43
C GLN A 325 -0.31 25.20 -16.76
N GLN A 326 -1.14 24.16 -16.80
CA GLN A 326 -1.27 23.28 -17.96
C GLN A 326 -2.37 23.78 -18.89
N THR A 327 -2.06 23.90 -20.18
CA THR A 327 -3.01 24.42 -21.16
C THR A 327 -3.93 23.34 -21.72
N ASN A 328 -3.43 22.11 -21.77
CA ASN A 328 -4.11 20.93 -22.30
C ASN A 328 -3.70 19.65 -21.52
N GLU A 329 -4.40 18.55 -21.76
CA GLU A 329 -4.18 17.27 -21.06
C GLU A 329 -2.82 16.64 -21.31
N ASN A 330 -2.19 16.88 -22.47
CA ASN A 330 -0.86 16.36 -22.80
C ASN A 330 0.24 17.04 -21.97
N ASP A 331 -0.07 18.16 -21.30
CA ASP A 331 0.85 18.87 -20.41
C ASP A 331 0.87 18.25 -18.98
N ILE A 332 -0.07 17.35 -18.65
CA ILE A 332 -0.18 16.74 -17.32
C ILE A 332 0.78 15.55 -17.22
N ASN A 333 1.84 15.70 -16.42
CA ASN A 333 2.79 14.62 -16.18
C ASN A 333 2.19 13.51 -15.32
N ILE A 334 2.48 12.27 -15.71
CA ILE A 334 2.07 11.05 -15.01
C ILE A 334 3.34 10.26 -14.65
N TYR A 335 3.43 9.81 -13.40
CA TYR A 335 4.62 9.16 -12.85
C TYR A 335 4.28 7.76 -12.33
N ASN A 336 4.77 6.71 -12.97
CA ASN A 336 4.60 5.35 -12.49
C ASN A 336 5.73 4.98 -11.52
N VAL A 337 5.42 4.87 -10.22
CA VAL A 337 6.40 4.46 -9.20
C VAL A 337 6.33 2.94 -9.06
N THR A 338 7.16 2.25 -9.84
CA THR A 338 7.21 0.79 -9.94
C THR A 338 8.64 0.28 -9.89
N ASN A 339 8.83 -1.04 -9.78
CA ASN A 339 10.14 -1.66 -9.83
C ASN A 339 10.60 -2.04 -11.26
N ASN A 340 10.13 -1.36 -12.30
CA ASN A 340 10.47 -1.68 -13.70
C ASN A 340 11.99 -1.76 -13.95
N ARG A 341 12.76 -0.85 -13.34
CA ARG A 341 14.23 -0.80 -13.46
C ARG A 341 14.98 -1.71 -12.47
N SER A 342 14.27 -2.43 -11.61
CA SER A 342 14.80 -3.46 -10.69
C SER A 342 13.74 -4.55 -10.48
N PRO A 343 13.38 -5.30 -11.55
CA PRO A 343 12.23 -6.18 -11.52
C PRO A 343 12.48 -7.36 -10.58
N MET A 344 11.46 -7.69 -9.80
CA MET A 344 11.51 -8.80 -8.85
C MET A 344 10.46 -9.84 -9.22
N LEU A 345 10.89 -11.07 -9.49
CA LEU A 345 9.97 -12.16 -9.76
C LEU A 345 9.46 -12.77 -8.45
N TRP A 346 8.28 -13.40 -8.52
CA TRP A 346 7.74 -14.14 -7.39
C TRP A 346 8.74 -15.18 -6.85
N ARG A 347 9.44 -15.91 -7.74
CA ARG A 347 10.46 -16.89 -7.34
C ARG A 347 11.60 -16.30 -6.50
N ASP A 348 11.98 -15.05 -6.75
CA ASP A 348 13.07 -14.38 -6.04
C ASP A 348 12.64 -14.01 -4.62
N LEU A 349 11.40 -13.51 -4.47
CA LEU A 349 10.76 -13.30 -3.18
C LEU A 349 10.66 -14.62 -2.40
N SER A 350 10.15 -15.68 -3.04
CA SER A 350 9.99 -16.99 -2.42
C SER A 350 11.33 -17.57 -1.96
N LYS A 351 12.41 -17.34 -2.72
CA LYS A 351 13.77 -17.72 -2.31
C LYS A 351 14.16 -17.03 -1.01
N VAL A 352 14.05 -15.70 -0.93
CA VAL A 352 14.40 -14.92 0.28
C VAL A 352 13.54 -15.32 1.47
N LEU A 353 12.23 -15.54 1.27
CA LEU A 353 11.32 -15.97 2.33
C LEU A 353 11.66 -17.36 2.88
N ASN A 354 12.12 -18.28 2.02
CA ASN A 354 12.48 -19.64 2.39
C ASN A 354 13.93 -19.80 2.89
N THR A 355 14.79 -18.79 2.69
CA THR A 355 16.18 -18.77 3.19
C THR A 355 16.35 -17.73 4.28
N ASP A 356 16.53 -16.46 3.92
CA ASP A 356 17.01 -15.41 4.81
C ASP A 356 15.95 -15.03 5.86
N ALA A 357 14.69 -14.94 5.45
CA ALA A 357 13.60 -14.56 6.34
C ALA A 357 13.37 -15.61 7.45
N ARG A 358 13.80 -16.86 7.26
CA ARG A 358 13.72 -17.90 8.29
C ARG A 358 14.60 -17.60 9.50
N ASN A 359 15.67 -16.83 9.32
CA ASN A 359 16.57 -16.43 10.40
C ASN A 359 16.00 -15.33 11.29
N ILE A 360 14.84 -14.76 10.92
CA ILE A 360 14.21 -13.66 11.64
C ILE A 360 12.77 -14.01 12.06
N VAL A 361 12.43 -15.30 12.13
CA VAL A 361 11.10 -15.80 12.49
C VAL A 361 10.68 -15.31 13.87
N SER A 362 9.41 -14.94 14.00
CA SER A 362 8.82 -14.49 15.26
C SER A 362 8.54 -15.67 16.22
N PRO A 363 8.71 -15.50 17.54
CA PRO A 363 8.19 -16.44 18.54
C PRO A 363 6.68 -16.63 18.49
N ARG A 364 5.94 -15.77 17.78
CA ARG A 364 4.51 -15.96 17.51
C ARG A 364 4.22 -16.96 16.39
N ALA A 365 5.24 -17.51 15.72
CA ALA A 365 5.04 -18.51 14.69
C ALA A 365 4.46 -19.82 15.25
N ILE A 366 3.23 -20.18 14.87
CA ILE A 366 2.53 -21.33 15.44
C ILE A 366 2.78 -22.64 14.68
N TRP A 367 3.35 -22.54 13.48
CA TRP A 367 3.68 -23.66 12.62
C TRP A 367 5.01 -23.41 11.90
N TYR A 368 5.45 -24.38 11.10
CA TYR A 368 6.63 -24.28 10.29
C TYR A 368 6.34 -23.26 9.19
N CYS A 369 7.25 -22.31 9.01
CA CYS A 369 7.10 -21.25 8.03
C CYS A 369 7.54 -21.75 6.65
N PHE A 370 6.57 -22.23 5.88
CA PHE A 370 6.72 -22.64 4.48
C PHE A 370 5.47 -22.24 3.69
N VAL A 371 5.59 -22.17 2.37
CA VAL A 371 4.46 -21.92 1.48
C VAL A 371 4.56 -22.83 0.26
N ILE A 372 3.43 -23.42 -0.14
CA ILE A 372 3.25 -24.16 -1.39
C ILE A 372 2.61 -23.24 -2.41
N GLU A 373 3.27 -23.06 -3.53
CA GLU A 373 2.87 -22.15 -4.60
C GLU A 373 2.42 -22.96 -5.80
N THR A 374 1.23 -22.65 -6.33
CA THR A 374 0.67 -23.37 -7.48
C THR A 374 -0.15 -22.43 -8.35
N THR A 375 -0.21 -22.73 -9.64
CA THR A 375 -1.11 -22.07 -10.58
C THR A 375 -2.44 -22.82 -10.73
N HIS A 376 -2.51 -24.08 -10.29
CA HIS A 376 -3.67 -24.94 -10.45
C HIS A 376 -4.70 -24.73 -9.32
N GLU A 377 -5.93 -24.37 -9.70
CA GLU A 377 -7.02 -24.09 -8.75
C GLU A 377 -7.31 -25.28 -7.83
N VAL A 378 -7.41 -26.48 -8.40
CA VAL A 378 -7.73 -27.70 -7.63
C VAL A 378 -6.65 -27.98 -6.58
N VAL A 379 -5.37 -27.86 -6.95
CA VAL A 379 -4.26 -28.05 -6.02
C VAL A 379 -4.30 -26.99 -4.91
N TYR A 380 -4.55 -25.73 -5.27
CA TYR A 380 -4.68 -24.63 -4.31
C TYR A 380 -5.80 -24.89 -3.29
N LEU A 381 -6.98 -25.31 -3.76
CA LEU A 381 -8.12 -25.60 -2.89
C LEU A 381 -7.86 -26.81 -1.98
N ILE A 382 -7.28 -27.89 -2.51
CA ILE A 382 -6.88 -29.06 -1.72
C ILE A 382 -5.87 -28.66 -0.63
N CYS A 383 -4.80 -27.94 -0.99
CA CYS A 383 -3.82 -27.46 -0.02
C CYS A 383 -4.45 -26.52 1.01
N THR A 384 -5.40 -25.67 0.61
CA THR A 384 -6.10 -24.76 1.53
C THR A 384 -6.92 -25.55 2.55
N VAL A 385 -7.66 -26.59 2.13
CA VAL A 385 -8.41 -27.43 3.06
C VAL A 385 -7.48 -28.18 4.00
N LEU A 386 -6.46 -28.85 3.45
CA LEU A 386 -5.53 -29.70 4.21
C LEU A 386 -4.63 -28.92 5.17
N LEU A 387 -4.08 -27.78 4.74
CA LEU A 387 -3.09 -27.03 5.53
C LEU A 387 -3.72 -25.93 6.38
N HIS A 388 -4.94 -25.48 6.07
CA HIS A 388 -5.58 -24.40 6.82
C HIS A 388 -6.80 -24.88 7.59
N PHE A 389 -7.88 -25.27 6.90
CA PHE A 389 -9.18 -25.47 7.55
C PHE A 389 -9.27 -26.74 8.40
N ILE A 390 -8.66 -27.85 7.98
CA ILE A 390 -8.62 -29.08 8.79
C ILE A 390 -7.86 -28.85 10.10
N PRO A 391 -6.61 -28.34 10.10
CA PRO A 391 -5.90 -27.99 11.33
C PRO A 391 -6.68 -27.01 12.22
N ALA A 392 -7.31 -26.01 11.61
CA ALA A 392 -8.14 -25.04 12.33
C ALA A 392 -9.29 -25.69 13.08
N PHE A 393 -9.99 -26.63 12.44
CA PHE A 393 -11.09 -27.36 13.05
C PHE A 393 -10.63 -28.12 14.31
N PHE A 394 -9.52 -28.85 14.22
CA PHE A 394 -8.98 -29.59 15.37
C PHE A 394 -8.49 -28.67 16.49
N VAL A 395 -7.73 -27.62 16.15
CA VAL A 395 -7.21 -26.66 17.13
C VAL A 395 -8.34 -25.91 17.83
N ASP A 396 -9.30 -25.37 17.07
CA ASP A 396 -10.42 -24.62 17.65
C ASP A 396 -11.35 -25.55 18.47
N SER A 397 -11.53 -26.81 18.07
CA SER A 397 -12.28 -27.79 18.86
C SER A 397 -11.57 -28.11 20.18
N ALA A 398 -10.25 -28.34 20.15
CA ALA A 398 -9.46 -28.51 21.37
C ALA A 398 -9.51 -27.26 22.27
N CYS A 399 -9.45 -26.05 21.68
CA CYS A 399 -9.64 -24.82 22.44
C CYS A 399 -10.99 -24.80 23.17
N LYS A 400 -12.09 -25.13 22.48
CA LYS A 400 -13.42 -25.20 23.11
C LYS A 400 -13.46 -26.20 24.27
N LEU A 401 -12.89 -27.39 24.08
CA LEU A 401 -12.81 -28.42 25.14
C LEU A 401 -11.99 -27.95 26.35
N LEU A 402 -10.98 -27.12 26.12
CA LEU A 402 -10.13 -26.53 27.16
C LEU A 402 -10.66 -25.18 27.69
N ASN A 403 -11.92 -24.81 27.40
CA ASN A 403 -12.52 -23.52 27.75
C ASN A 403 -11.71 -22.30 27.28
N LYS A 404 -10.97 -22.45 26.18
CA LYS A 404 -10.25 -21.38 25.48
C LYS A 404 -11.05 -20.90 24.28
N ARG A 405 -10.87 -19.62 23.92
CA ARG A 405 -11.55 -19.01 22.79
C ARG A 405 -11.01 -19.56 21.45
N PRO A 406 -11.84 -20.21 20.60
CA PRO A 406 -11.44 -20.60 19.26
C PRO A 406 -11.32 -19.36 18.35
N ILE A 407 -10.28 -19.31 17.52
CA ILE A 407 -10.01 -18.16 16.65
C ILE A 407 -9.41 -18.54 15.29
N LEU A 408 -8.79 -19.72 15.17
CA LEU A 408 -7.95 -20.05 14.03
C LEU A 408 -8.78 -20.20 12.74
N PHE A 409 -9.99 -20.77 12.84
CA PHE A 409 -10.91 -20.88 11.70
C PHE A 409 -11.32 -19.50 11.16
N LYS A 410 -11.54 -18.53 12.06
CA LYS A 410 -11.86 -17.14 11.70
C LYS A 410 -10.67 -16.44 11.03
N ILE A 411 -9.45 -16.72 11.49
CA ILE A 411 -8.22 -16.20 10.86
C ILE A 411 -8.10 -16.75 9.43
N TYR A 412 -8.28 -18.05 9.23
CA TYR A 412 -8.17 -18.66 7.90
C TYR A 412 -9.20 -18.15 6.90
N LYS A 413 -10.44 -17.86 7.33
CA LYS A 413 -11.42 -17.16 6.45
C LYS A 413 -10.89 -15.82 5.94
N LYS A 414 -10.23 -15.04 6.80
CA LYS A 414 -9.64 -13.74 6.41
C LYS A 414 -8.44 -13.94 5.48
N VAL A 415 -7.58 -14.91 5.78
CA VAL A 415 -6.39 -15.25 4.97
C VAL A 415 -6.81 -15.72 3.57
N TYR A 416 -7.80 -16.61 3.48
CA TYR A 416 -8.34 -17.07 2.21
C TYR A 416 -8.89 -15.92 1.37
N LYS A 417 -9.69 -15.03 1.99
CA LYS A 417 -10.21 -13.83 1.34
C LYS A 417 -9.08 -12.94 0.81
N LEU A 418 -8.08 -12.63 1.64
CA LEU A 418 -6.93 -11.81 1.26
C LEU A 418 -6.13 -12.46 0.10
N SER A 419 -5.86 -13.76 0.19
CA SER A 419 -5.15 -14.50 -0.86
C SER A 419 -5.89 -14.49 -2.20
N THR A 420 -7.22 -14.67 -2.16
CA THR A 420 -8.09 -14.68 -3.34
C THR A 420 -8.04 -13.34 -4.05
N VAL A 421 -8.27 -12.24 -3.32
CA VAL A 421 -8.28 -10.90 -3.91
C VAL A 421 -6.93 -10.51 -4.51
N LEU A 422 -5.83 -10.97 -3.91
CA LEU A 422 -4.49 -10.72 -4.43
C LEU A 422 -4.08 -11.65 -5.58
N THR A 423 -4.89 -12.67 -5.93
CA THR A 423 -4.55 -13.65 -6.98
C THR A 423 -4.31 -12.98 -8.32
N TYR A 424 -5.16 -12.03 -8.71
CA TYR A 424 -5.01 -11.31 -9.98
C TYR A 424 -3.60 -10.71 -10.15
N TYR A 425 -3.06 -10.09 -9.10
CA TYR A 425 -1.74 -9.46 -9.12
C TYR A 425 -0.58 -10.46 -8.97
N LYS A 426 -0.84 -11.67 -8.46
CA LYS A 426 0.17 -12.75 -8.32
C LYS A 426 0.27 -13.64 -9.57
N THR A 427 -0.72 -13.60 -10.45
CA THR A 427 -0.78 -14.46 -11.64
C THR A 427 -0.61 -13.71 -12.96
N ASN A 428 -0.63 -12.38 -12.94
CA ASN A 428 -0.52 -11.53 -14.11
C ASN A 428 0.57 -10.48 -13.92
N SER A 429 1.23 -10.10 -15.02
CA SER A 429 2.29 -9.09 -15.08
C SER A 429 1.95 -7.98 -16.06
N TRP A 430 2.55 -6.81 -15.85
CA TRP A 430 2.49 -5.65 -16.75
C TRP A 430 3.88 -5.02 -16.86
N LYS A 431 4.17 -4.40 -18.00
CA LYS A 431 5.43 -3.67 -18.24
C LYS A 431 5.19 -2.19 -17.98
N PHE A 432 5.41 -1.74 -16.75
CA PHE A 432 5.21 -0.34 -16.40
C PHE A 432 6.34 0.52 -16.96
N GLN A 433 6.00 1.55 -17.73
CA GLN A 433 6.96 2.59 -18.13
C GLN A 433 7.15 3.55 -16.96
N ASP A 434 8.38 3.92 -16.62
CA ASP A 434 8.72 4.83 -15.51
C ASP A 434 9.68 5.96 -15.93
N ASP A 435 9.65 6.33 -17.21
CA ASP A 435 10.57 7.30 -17.81
C ASP A 435 10.44 8.70 -17.20
N ASN A 436 9.24 9.14 -16.85
CA ASN A 436 9.01 10.45 -16.23
C ASN A 436 9.59 10.50 -14.80
N VAL A 437 9.53 9.40 -14.04
CA VAL A 437 10.18 9.32 -12.72
C VAL A 437 11.70 9.43 -12.88
N LEU A 438 12.27 8.70 -13.83
CA LEU A 438 13.70 8.76 -14.12
C LEU A 438 14.12 10.15 -14.60
N LYS A 439 13.32 10.79 -15.46
CA LYS A 439 13.57 12.16 -15.93
C LYS A 439 13.63 13.15 -14.77
N VAL A 440 12.66 13.10 -13.85
CA VAL A 440 12.65 13.96 -12.66
C VAL A 440 13.86 13.71 -11.79
N TYR A 441 14.22 12.43 -11.54
CA TYR A 441 15.43 12.09 -10.77
C TYR A 441 16.72 12.62 -11.42
N ASN A 442 16.85 12.51 -12.75
CA ASN A 442 18.04 12.98 -13.47
C ASN A 442 18.16 14.50 -13.51
N ASN A 443 17.03 15.23 -13.43
CA ASN A 443 17.01 16.68 -13.37
C ASN A 443 17.35 17.24 -11.96
N MET A 444 17.32 16.39 -10.93
CA MET A 444 17.69 16.78 -9.57
C MET A 444 19.20 17.06 -9.43
N SER A 445 19.55 18.02 -8.58
CA SER A 445 20.92 18.16 -8.10
C SER A 445 21.34 16.92 -7.28
N LYS A 446 22.65 16.69 -7.10
CA LYS A 446 23.13 15.58 -6.24
C LYS A 446 22.60 15.67 -4.80
N ASN A 447 22.42 16.88 -4.29
CA ASN A 447 21.82 17.14 -2.99
C ASN A 447 20.34 16.75 -2.96
N ASP A 448 19.59 17.13 -4.00
CA ASP A 448 18.18 16.75 -4.14
C ASP A 448 18.02 15.23 -4.31
N GLN A 449 18.89 14.56 -5.09
CA GLN A 449 18.90 13.10 -5.23
C GLN A 449 19.16 12.39 -3.89
N GLU A 450 20.03 12.93 -3.04
CA GLU A 450 20.31 12.37 -1.72
C GLU A 450 19.11 12.50 -0.78
N VAL A 451 18.44 13.66 -0.80
CA VAL A 451 17.32 13.97 0.11
C VAL A 451 15.99 13.39 -0.37
N PHE A 452 15.72 13.41 -1.66
CA PHE A 452 14.44 13.04 -2.28
C PHE A 452 14.61 11.91 -3.30
N ASN A 453 15.40 10.90 -2.93
CA ASN A 453 15.62 9.75 -3.79
C ASN A 453 14.29 9.08 -4.17
N CYS A 454 13.99 9.08 -5.46
CA CYS A 454 12.81 8.47 -6.06
C CYS A 454 13.17 7.35 -7.04
N ASP A 455 14.45 6.98 -7.14
CA ASP A 455 14.92 6.00 -8.08
C ASP A 455 14.89 4.57 -7.50
N MET A 456 14.01 3.72 -8.03
CA MET A 456 13.94 2.30 -7.66
C MET A 456 15.19 1.49 -8.03
N ALA A 457 16.03 1.95 -8.95
CA ALA A 457 17.30 1.28 -9.27
C ALA A 457 18.30 1.32 -8.10
N THR A 458 18.13 2.22 -7.12
CA THR A 458 18.99 2.29 -5.93
C THR A 458 18.57 1.31 -4.83
N VAL A 459 17.49 0.57 -5.01
CA VAL A 459 16.92 -0.32 -3.99
C VAL A 459 17.42 -1.75 -4.21
N ASP A 460 18.10 -2.32 -3.22
CA ASP A 460 18.46 -3.73 -3.22
C ASP A 460 17.24 -4.56 -2.78
N PHE A 461 16.74 -5.40 -3.68
CA PHE A 461 15.50 -6.14 -3.44
C PHE A 461 15.59 -7.09 -2.24
N ARG A 462 16.75 -7.73 -2.03
CA ARG A 462 16.94 -8.70 -0.94
C ARG A 462 16.94 -7.98 0.41
N GLN A 463 17.68 -6.88 0.50
CA GLN A 463 17.71 -6.00 1.65
C GLN A 463 16.32 -5.43 1.93
N MET A 464 15.60 -4.98 0.90
CA MET A 464 14.23 -4.47 1.01
C MET A 464 13.26 -5.50 1.62
N ILE A 465 13.30 -6.76 1.16
CA ILE A 465 12.46 -7.84 1.73
C ILE A 465 12.81 -8.09 3.20
N MET A 466 14.10 -8.10 3.55
CA MET A 466 14.52 -8.31 4.94
C MET A 466 14.09 -7.16 5.84
N ILE A 467 14.28 -5.91 5.40
CA ILE A 467 13.80 -4.69 6.06
C ILE A 467 12.29 -4.76 6.26
N TRP A 468 11.54 -5.18 5.24
CA TRP A 468 10.09 -5.33 5.34
C TRP A 468 9.70 -6.38 6.39
N GLY A 469 10.38 -7.53 6.44
CA GLY A 469 10.19 -8.55 7.48
C GLY A 469 10.46 -8.02 8.89
N PHE A 470 11.55 -7.27 9.08
CA PHE A 470 11.84 -6.59 10.35
C PHE A 470 10.76 -5.58 10.72
N GLY A 471 10.28 -4.80 9.75
CA GLY A 471 9.20 -3.84 9.91
C GLY A 471 7.90 -4.49 10.39
N ILE A 472 7.52 -5.60 9.77
CA ILE A 472 6.36 -6.41 10.21
C ILE A 472 6.51 -6.81 11.68
N ARG A 473 7.71 -7.26 12.09
CA ARG A 473 7.97 -7.66 13.47
C ARG A 473 7.92 -6.51 14.47
N LYS A 474 8.49 -5.36 14.10
CA LYS A 474 8.59 -4.17 14.94
C LYS A 474 7.24 -3.46 15.10
N TYR A 475 6.52 -3.21 14.00
CA TYR A 475 5.34 -2.33 14.01
C TYR A 475 4.00 -3.08 14.01
N ILE A 476 3.92 -4.28 13.42
CA ILE A 476 2.66 -5.05 13.32
C ILE A 476 2.57 -6.09 14.43
N ILE A 477 3.56 -6.98 14.50
CA ILE A 477 3.64 -8.03 15.54
C ILE A 477 3.99 -7.39 16.89
N LYS A 478 4.85 -6.38 16.91
CA LYS A 478 5.33 -5.70 18.13
C LYS A 478 6.07 -6.64 19.09
N ASP A 479 6.97 -7.46 18.55
CA ASP A 479 7.86 -8.30 19.37
C ASP A 479 9.30 -7.79 19.44
N GLY A 480 9.65 -6.73 18.70
CA GLY A 480 10.97 -6.10 18.75
C GLY A 480 12.13 -7.06 18.47
N LEU A 481 11.90 -8.13 17.71
CA LEU A 481 12.87 -9.21 17.46
C LEU A 481 13.26 -10.04 18.70
N LEU A 482 12.58 -9.85 19.83
CA LEU A 482 12.82 -10.62 21.04
C LEU A 482 12.48 -12.09 20.80
N GLY A 483 13.29 -12.99 21.39
CA GLY A 483 13.09 -14.45 21.31
C GLY A 483 13.37 -15.08 19.94
N THR A 484 13.95 -14.34 18.97
CA THR A 484 14.20 -14.85 17.61
C THR A 484 15.00 -16.14 17.60
N GLU A 485 16.09 -16.23 18.35
CA GLU A 485 16.94 -17.43 18.38
C GLU A 485 16.16 -18.68 18.83
N GLN A 486 15.33 -18.53 19.87
CA GLN A 486 14.48 -19.61 20.35
C GLN A 486 13.41 -19.98 19.30
N ALA A 487 12.83 -18.99 18.63
CA ALA A 487 11.86 -19.21 17.57
C ALA A 487 12.47 -19.97 16.38
N VAL A 488 13.68 -19.60 15.96
CA VAL A 488 14.44 -20.28 14.90
C VAL A 488 14.73 -21.74 15.30
N LYS A 489 15.19 -22.00 16.52
CA LYS A 489 15.38 -23.37 17.02
C LYS A 489 14.06 -24.17 17.04
N ARG A 490 12.95 -23.52 17.41
CA ARG A 490 11.62 -24.14 17.41
C ARG A 490 11.12 -24.52 16.01
N GLN A 491 11.56 -23.82 14.97
CA GLN A 491 11.19 -24.15 13.58
C GLN A 491 11.63 -25.57 13.19
N PHE A 492 12.71 -26.11 13.76
CA PHE A 492 13.10 -27.51 13.54
C PHE A 492 12.00 -28.48 14.01
N TRP A 493 11.53 -28.32 15.24
CA TRP A 493 10.48 -29.17 15.80
C TRP A 493 9.14 -29.00 15.09
N LEU A 494 8.80 -27.75 14.74
CA LEU A 494 7.60 -27.47 13.95
C LEU A 494 7.68 -28.10 12.56
N LYS A 495 8.87 -28.17 11.95
CA LYS A 495 9.10 -28.86 10.67
C LYS A 495 8.88 -30.37 10.82
N MET A 496 9.42 -30.99 11.87
CA MET A 496 9.19 -32.41 12.14
C MET A 496 7.71 -32.73 12.38
N LEU A 497 7.01 -31.88 13.14
CA LEU A 497 5.56 -31.98 13.32
C LEU A 497 4.83 -31.88 11.98
N THR A 498 5.23 -30.95 11.11
CA THR A 498 4.65 -30.79 9.77
C THR A 498 4.80 -32.05 8.94
N TYR A 499 5.98 -32.66 8.92
CA TYR A 499 6.19 -33.93 8.22
C TYR A 499 5.33 -35.05 8.80
N GLY A 500 5.19 -35.14 10.12
CA GLY A 500 4.27 -36.08 10.75
C GLY A 500 2.82 -35.91 10.30
N ILE A 501 2.32 -34.67 10.25
CA ILE A 501 0.96 -34.33 9.76
C ILE A 501 0.79 -34.72 8.29
N LEU A 502 1.77 -34.41 7.43
CA LEU A 502 1.71 -34.75 6.01
C LEU A 502 1.73 -36.27 5.78
N CYS A 503 2.57 -37.01 6.52
CA CYS A 503 2.58 -38.47 6.48
C CYS A 503 1.24 -39.07 6.94
N LEU A 504 0.62 -38.48 7.96
CA LEU A 504 -0.72 -38.88 8.41
C LEU A 504 -1.78 -38.66 7.32
N TYR A 505 -1.75 -37.52 6.62
CA TYR A 505 -2.65 -37.27 5.49
C TYR A 505 -2.46 -38.28 4.36
N LEU A 506 -1.21 -38.59 4.00
CA LEU A 506 -0.91 -39.62 2.99
C LEU A 506 -1.41 -41.00 3.41
N TYR A 507 -1.24 -41.38 4.67
CA TYR A 507 -1.75 -42.64 5.21
C TYR A 507 -3.27 -42.72 5.19
N ILE A 508 -3.97 -41.66 5.61
CA ILE A 508 -5.44 -41.58 5.55
C ILE A 508 -5.92 -41.71 4.11
N PHE A 509 -5.30 -40.95 3.18
CA PHE A 509 -5.63 -41.03 1.76
C PHE A 509 -5.43 -42.44 1.20
N TYR A 510 -4.30 -43.08 1.50
CA TYR A 510 -4.02 -44.46 1.11
C TYR A 510 -5.09 -45.44 1.64
N LYS A 511 -5.52 -45.29 2.89
CA LYS A 511 -6.58 -46.13 3.48
C LYS A 511 -7.93 -45.94 2.79
N ILE A 512 -8.30 -44.69 2.50
CA ILE A 512 -9.54 -44.37 1.77
C ILE A 512 -9.47 -44.99 0.37
N PHE A 513 -8.36 -44.80 -0.34
CA PHE A 513 -8.15 -45.34 -1.68
C PHE A 513 -8.27 -46.87 -1.71
N ILE A 514 -7.58 -47.58 -0.81
CA ILE A 514 -7.68 -49.05 -0.72
C ILE A 514 -9.10 -49.50 -0.40
N THR A 515 -9.79 -48.79 0.49
CA THR A 515 -11.17 -49.16 0.86
C THR A 515 -12.09 -49.02 -0.35
N ILE A 516 -12.01 -47.91 -1.08
CA ILE A 516 -12.78 -47.69 -2.31
C ILE A 516 -12.42 -48.74 -3.36
N TYR A 517 -11.12 -48.98 -3.59
CA TYR A 517 -10.64 -49.98 -4.54
C TYR A 517 -11.19 -51.37 -4.23
N ARG A 518 -11.13 -51.80 -2.96
CA ARG A 518 -11.67 -53.08 -2.51
C ARG A 518 -13.18 -53.17 -2.69
N THR A 519 -13.91 -52.08 -2.44
CA THR A 519 -15.36 -52.05 -2.67
C THR A 519 -15.66 -52.17 -4.17
N VAL A 520 -15.05 -51.35 -5.03
CA VAL A 520 -15.33 -51.32 -6.47
C VAL A 520 -14.91 -52.62 -7.17
N VAL A 521 -13.71 -53.12 -6.88
CA VAL A 521 -13.21 -54.38 -7.47
C VAL A 521 -13.88 -55.60 -6.84
N GLY A 522 -14.24 -55.53 -5.55
CA GLY A 522 -15.00 -56.57 -4.87
C GLY A 522 -16.46 -56.71 -5.34
N PHE A 523 -17.01 -55.72 -6.06
CA PHE A 523 -18.28 -55.83 -6.78
C PHE A 523 -18.13 -56.30 -8.23
N SER A 524 -16.90 -56.50 -8.72
CA SER A 524 -16.60 -56.95 -10.09
C SER A 524 -16.29 -58.46 -10.17
N VAL A 525 -16.54 -59.19 -9.09
CA VAL A 525 -16.50 -60.65 -8.95
C VAL A 525 -17.84 -61.08 -8.36
#